data_AF-U5GYK8-F1
#
_entry.id   AF-U5GYK8-F1
#
_cell.length_a   1.000
_cell.length_b   1.000
_cell.length_c   1.000
_cell.angle_alpha   90.00
_cell.angle_beta   90.00
_cell.angle_gamma   90.00
#
_symmetry.space_group_name_H-M   'P 1'
#
loop_
_entity.id
_entity.type
_entity.pdbx_description
1 polymer ?
#
loop_
_entity_poly.entity_id
_entity_poly.type
_entity_poly.pdbx_seq_one_letter_code
_entity_poly.pdbx_strand_id
1 'polypeptide(L)'
;MTIRLSPYLQQRVLAAASRLEINFDPRVGLARVQRYGWQWKRDWPYAFLVIVALFSLCVMPQHILFKVFLVGIYTTALLVPFTSQFVLPATPIFGWLILFFSSQFIPTKYRPHIWVSVLPTLESVLYGANISDILTRYTSPFLDVLAWIPYGVVHFAGPFFVAAFLFVFSPPGALKFWGSAFGYLNLVGVMIQIIFPCAPPWYEIREGLIPANYGMHGSPGGLARIDAIFGGNGYNNTFTNAPVPFGAFPSLHAGCSTIEALFLSHFFPKGRVFYWSYVFWLYWSTMYLTHHYLIDLVAGGSLACAYFYYYLARMPDELRHPTALVNGKFLHATPLDEELGMASTMLNGNGYGGWDSIDEEEEDMLDRFGASANPSTSSSTWSPNVNRTPGIGGVITPGGRSPNVNSNAGRKPSIVPNSRV
;
A
#
# COMPACT_ATOMS: atom_id res chain seq x y z
N MET A 1 -29.79 27.82 -8.10
CA MET A 1 -29.82 27.08 -6.83
C MET A 1 -28.46 27.26 -6.17
N THR A 2 -28.35 28.12 -5.15
CA THR A 2 -27.08 28.38 -4.46
C THR A 2 -26.88 27.31 -3.39
N ILE A 3 -25.98 26.35 -3.61
CA ILE A 3 -25.69 25.30 -2.62
C ILE A 3 -24.96 25.98 -1.45
N ARG A 4 -25.65 26.16 -0.31
CA ARG A 4 -25.02 26.63 0.94
C ARG A 4 -24.37 25.45 1.66
N LEU A 5 -23.04 25.41 1.67
CA LEU A 5 -22.27 24.45 2.48
C LEU A 5 -22.54 24.67 3.98
N SER A 6 -22.46 23.60 4.78
CA SER A 6 -22.56 23.73 6.25
C SER A 6 -21.39 24.54 6.81
N PRO A 7 -21.54 25.22 7.97
CA PRO A 7 -20.47 26.02 8.57
C PRO A 7 -19.17 25.23 8.77
N TYR A 8 -19.29 23.95 9.15
CA TYR A 8 -18.15 23.04 9.28
C TYR A 8 -17.40 22.85 7.94
N LEU A 9 -18.13 22.54 6.86
CA LEU A 9 -17.54 22.35 5.54
C LEU A 9 -16.89 23.64 5.02
N GLN A 10 -17.55 24.78 5.21
CA GLN A 10 -16.99 26.08 4.83
C GLN A 10 -15.67 26.35 5.54
N GLN A 11 -15.61 26.14 6.87
CA GLN A 11 -14.40 26.37 7.64
C GLN A 11 -13.24 25.46 7.19
N ARG A 12 -13.52 24.18 6.92
CA ARG A 12 -12.49 23.23 6.44
C ARG A 12 -11.95 23.62 5.06
N VAL A 13 -12.82 23.97 4.13
CA VAL A 13 -12.43 24.40 2.78
C VAL A 13 -11.66 25.72 2.83
N LEU A 14 -12.09 26.69 3.64
CA LEU A 14 -11.39 27.97 3.79
C LEU A 14 -10.02 27.80 4.43
N ALA A 15 -9.90 27.01 5.51
CA ALA A 15 -8.61 26.67 6.11
C ALA A 15 -7.69 25.94 5.13
N ALA A 16 -8.28 25.14 4.23
CA ALA A 16 -7.55 24.45 3.19
C ALA A 16 -7.04 25.35 2.07
N ALA A 17 -7.85 26.31 1.66
CA ALA A 17 -7.47 27.30 0.67
C ALA A 17 -6.44 28.30 1.23
N SER A 18 -6.57 28.71 2.49
CA SER A 18 -5.73 29.74 3.10
C SER A 18 -4.27 29.33 3.30
N ARG A 19 -3.98 28.02 3.29
CA ARG A 19 -2.62 27.48 3.43
C ARG A 19 -1.92 27.23 2.09
N LEU A 20 -2.58 27.47 0.96
CA LEU A 20 -1.98 27.27 -0.36
C LEU A 20 -0.88 28.32 -0.59
N GLU A 21 0.26 27.86 -1.07
CA GLU A 21 1.29 28.72 -1.61
C GLU A 21 0.78 29.33 -2.94
N ILE A 22 0.77 30.66 -3.05
CA ILE A 22 0.27 31.39 -4.22
C ILE A 22 1.38 32.13 -4.97
N ASN A 23 2.63 31.89 -4.61
CA ASN A 23 3.78 32.48 -5.30
C ASN A 23 4.09 31.75 -6.61
N PHE A 24 4.19 32.51 -7.71
CA PHE A 24 4.50 31.99 -9.04
C PHE A 24 5.93 32.28 -9.50
N ASP A 25 6.76 32.95 -8.68
CA ASP A 25 8.13 33.31 -9.04
C ASP A 25 9.08 32.10 -8.89
N PRO A 26 9.64 31.57 -10.00
CA PRO A 26 10.55 30.42 -9.95
C PRO A 26 11.88 30.73 -9.24
N ARG A 27 12.24 32.01 -9.07
CA ARG A 27 13.46 32.40 -8.32
C ARG A 27 13.37 32.00 -6.85
N VAL A 28 12.15 31.97 -6.29
CA VAL A 28 11.93 31.50 -4.92
C VAL A 28 12.22 30.01 -4.81
N GLY A 29 11.73 29.18 -5.73
CA GLY A 29 12.07 27.75 -5.75
C GLY A 29 13.56 27.51 -5.99
N LEU A 30 14.20 28.29 -6.86
CA LEU A 30 15.65 28.20 -7.06
C LEU A 30 16.43 28.52 -5.77
N ALA A 31 16.03 29.56 -5.05
CA ALA A 31 16.62 29.90 -3.76
C ALA A 31 16.40 28.80 -2.70
N ARG A 32 15.22 28.15 -2.69
CA ARG A 32 14.94 26.98 -1.82
C ARG A 32 15.89 25.82 -2.13
N VAL A 33 16.06 25.47 -3.41
CA VAL A 33 16.98 24.38 -3.83
C VAL A 33 18.42 24.70 -3.46
N GLN A 34 18.88 25.93 -3.65
CA GLN A 34 20.25 26.35 -3.31
C GLN A 34 20.55 26.27 -1.80
N ARG A 35 19.53 26.47 -0.96
CA ARG A 35 19.66 26.46 0.51
C ARG A 35 19.32 25.11 1.16
N TYR A 36 18.82 24.14 0.38
CA TYR A 36 18.24 22.90 0.89
C TYR A 36 19.18 22.06 1.77
N GLY A 37 20.49 22.12 1.53
CA GLY A 37 21.49 21.36 2.30
C GLY A 37 21.29 19.85 2.15
N TRP A 38 21.60 19.30 0.97
CA TRP A 38 21.42 17.88 0.64
C TRP A 38 22.13 16.94 1.63
N GLN A 39 21.41 15.90 2.08
CA GLN A 39 21.93 14.87 2.98
C GLN A 39 21.57 13.48 2.46
N TRP A 40 22.59 12.63 2.23
CA TRP A 40 22.37 11.30 1.62
C TRP A 40 21.43 10.39 2.43
N LYS A 41 21.55 10.37 3.77
CA LYS A 41 20.69 9.56 4.65
C LYS A 41 19.19 9.84 4.45
N ARG A 42 18.84 11.08 4.09
CA ARG A 42 17.46 11.55 3.88
C ARG A 42 17.05 11.55 2.40
N ASP A 43 17.95 11.97 1.52
CA ASP A 43 17.61 12.43 0.17
C ASP A 43 17.93 11.42 -0.94
N TRP A 44 18.51 10.26 -0.61
CA TRP A 44 18.75 9.18 -1.57
C TRP A 44 17.52 8.76 -2.39
N PRO A 45 16.25 8.83 -1.90
CA PRO A 45 15.11 8.44 -2.71
C PRO A 45 14.93 9.33 -3.96
N TYR A 46 15.34 10.60 -3.91
CA TYR A 46 15.33 11.48 -5.09
C TYR A 46 16.36 11.04 -6.14
N ALA A 47 17.55 10.61 -5.72
CA ALA A 47 18.55 10.07 -6.63
C ALA A 47 18.03 8.79 -7.32
N PHE A 48 17.38 7.91 -6.56
CA PHE A 48 16.71 6.74 -7.12
C PHE A 48 15.64 7.12 -8.15
N LEU A 49 14.77 8.10 -7.87
CA LEU A 49 13.75 8.57 -8.81
C LEU A 49 14.36 9.19 -10.07
N VAL A 50 15.48 9.89 -9.96
CA VAL A 50 16.22 10.40 -11.13
C VAL A 50 16.72 9.24 -11.99
N ILE A 51 17.27 8.18 -11.39
CA ILE A 51 17.70 6.98 -12.14
C ILE A 51 16.52 6.35 -12.88
N VAL A 52 15.37 6.19 -12.21
CA VAL A 52 14.14 5.66 -12.82
C VAL A 52 13.68 6.54 -13.97
N ALA A 53 13.66 7.86 -13.79
CA ALA A 53 13.26 8.81 -14.82
C ALA A 53 14.22 8.77 -16.03
N LEU A 54 15.53 8.74 -15.80
CA LEU A 54 16.53 8.64 -16.85
C LEU A 54 16.39 7.33 -17.63
N PHE A 55 16.26 6.20 -16.94
CA PHE A 55 15.98 4.90 -17.57
C PHE A 55 14.72 4.97 -18.45
N SER A 56 13.63 5.50 -17.90
CA SER A 56 12.34 5.61 -18.61
C SER A 56 12.46 6.48 -19.86
N LEU A 57 13.12 7.65 -19.75
CA LEU A 57 13.37 8.55 -20.86
C LEU A 57 14.31 7.92 -21.91
N CYS A 58 15.27 7.10 -21.51
CA CYS A 58 16.15 6.38 -22.44
C CYS A 58 15.39 5.33 -23.25
N VAL A 59 14.54 4.55 -22.61
CA VAL A 59 13.80 3.43 -23.23
C VAL A 59 12.62 3.90 -24.09
N MET A 60 12.02 5.06 -23.76
CA MET A 60 10.93 5.63 -24.57
C MET A 60 11.37 5.95 -26.02
N PRO A 61 10.58 5.58 -27.04
CA PRO A 61 10.93 5.81 -28.45
C PRO A 61 10.63 7.24 -28.92
N GLN A 62 10.02 8.07 -28.06
CA GLN A 62 9.53 9.39 -28.46
C GLN A 62 10.67 10.34 -28.84
N HIS A 63 10.34 11.31 -29.70
CA HIS A 63 11.32 12.27 -30.20
C HIS A 63 12.02 13.02 -29.06
N ILE A 64 13.31 13.36 -29.25
CA ILE A 64 14.11 14.02 -28.22
C ILE A 64 13.47 15.33 -27.71
N LEU A 65 12.80 16.08 -28.59
CA LEU A 65 12.09 17.30 -28.20
C LEU A 65 10.95 17.03 -27.21
N PHE A 66 10.25 15.90 -27.33
CA PHE A 66 9.20 15.52 -26.36
C PHE A 66 9.82 15.19 -25.00
N LYS A 67 10.96 14.50 -24.98
CA LYS A 67 11.70 14.18 -23.74
C LYS A 67 12.22 15.45 -23.06
N VAL A 68 12.83 16.35 -23.83
CA VAL A 68 13.29 17.66 -23.33
C VAL A 68 12.12 18.49 -22.82
N PHE A 69 10.98 18.49 -23.52
CA PHE A 69 9.76 19.15 -23.06
C PHE A 69 9.27 18.57 -21.72
N LEU A 70 9.25 17.25 -21.56
CA LEU A 70 8.82 16.57 -20.33
C LEU A 70 9.73 16.94 -19.15
N VAL A 71 11.06 16.94 -19.35
CA VAL A 71 12.02 17.39 -18.32
C VAL A 71 11.81 18.88 -18.02
N GLY A 72 11.68 19.72 -19.04
CA GLY A 72 11.51 21.16 -18.88
C GLY A 72 10.23 21.54 -18.11
N ILE A 73 9.10 20.92 -18.45
CA ILE A 73 7.83 21.19 -17.75
C ILE A 73 7.88 20.68 -16.29
N TYR A 74 8.48 19.51 -16.05
CA TYR A 74 8.62 18.96 -14.72
C TYR A 74 9.53 19.81 -13.83
N THR A 75 10.71 20.22 -14.34
CA THR A 75 11.63 21.11 -13.64
C THR A 75 11.00 22.47 -13.36
N THR A 76 10.28 23.05 -14.33
CA THR A 76 9.56 24.31 -14.13
C THR A 76 8.51 24.17 -13.03
N ALA A 77 7.75 23.07 -13.03
CA ALA A 77 6.73 22.81 -12.04
C ALA A 77 7.30 22.57 -10.62
N LEU A 78 8.53 22.07 -10.50
CA LEU A 78 9.25 21.98 -9.22
C LEU A 78 9.80 23.33 -8.75
N LEU A 79 10.17 24.23 -9.67
CA LEU A 79 10.72 25.55 -9.32
C LEU A 79 9.65 26.58 -8.97
N VAL A 80 8.45 26.50 -9.57
CA VAL A 80 7.36 27.42 -9.28
C VAL A 80 6.67 27.03 -7.96
N PRO A 81 6.70 27.87 -6.90
CA PRO A 81 6.17 27.51 -5.58
C PRO A 81 4.70 27.05 -5.58
N PHE A 82 3.86 27.71 -6.38
CA PHE A 82 2.45 27.36 -6.54
C PHE A 82 2.26 25.90 -7.02
N THR A 83 3.08 25.42 -7.95
CA THR A 83 2.96 24.05 -8.46
C THR A 83 3.76 23.06 -7.63
N SER A 84 4.90 23.46 -7.08
CA SER A 84 5.83 22.56 -6.40
C SER A 84 5.25 21.99 -5.11
N GLN A 85 4.37 22.72 -4.43
CA GLN A 85 3.62 22.21 -3.26
C GLN A 85 2.80 20.94 -3.57
N PHE A 86 2.46 20.71 -4.84
CA PHE A 86 1.77 19.50 -5.30
C PHE A 86 2.72 18.52 -6.00
N VAL A 87 3.59 19.05 -6.87
CA VAL A 87 4.46 18.23 -7.71
C VAL A 87 5.55 17.54 -6.89
N LEU A 88 6.14 18.23 -5.92
CA LEU A 88 7.20 17.66 -5.10
C LEU A 88 6.69 16.46 -4.28
N PRO A 89 5.58 16.53 -3.52
CA PRO A 89 4.99 15.36 -2.87
C PRO A 89 4.53 14.25 -3.83
N ALA A 90 4.10 14.62 -5.04
CA ALA A 90 3.68 13.67 -6.07
C ALA A 90 4.84 13.08 -6.89
N THR A 91 6.10 13.46 -6.62
CA THR A 91 7.27 12.98 -7.36
C THR A 91 7.32 11.44 -7.48
N PRO A 92 7.08 10.66 -6.40
CA PRO A 92 7.09 9.19 -6.52
C PRO A 92 5.97 8.66 -7.43
N ILE A 93 4.82 9.34 -7.47
CA ILE A 93 3.71 9.02 -8.39
C ILE A 93 4.13 9.27 -9.83
N PHE A 94 4.78 10.40 -10.13
CA PHE A 94 5.30 10.66 -11.47
C PHE A 94 6.38 9.66 -11.89
N GLY A 95 7.26 9.26 -10.95
CA GLY A 95 8.24 8.19 -11.16
C GLY A 95 7.59 6.86 -11.51
N TRP A 96 6.52 6.49 -10.81
CA TRP A 96 5.69 5.33 -11.16
C TRP A 96 5.07 5.45 -12.55
N LEU A 97 4.38 6.56 -12.85
CA LEU A 97 3.66 6.74 -14.11
C LEU A 97 4.59 6.70 -15.33
N ILE A 98 5.76 7.35 -15.24
CA ILE A 98 6.73 7.35 -16.35
C ILE A 98 7.36 5.96 -16.53
N LEU A 99 7.63 5.23 -15.43
CA LEU A 99 8.13 3.86 -15.51
C LEU A 99 7.07 2.91 -16.11
N PHE A 100 5.83 2.99 -15.63
CA PHE A 100 4.72 2.19 -16.13
C PHE A 100 4.52 2.40 -17.64
N PHE A 101 4.45 3.67 -18.08
CA PHE A 101 4.31 3.99 -19.50
C PHE A 101 5.50 3.50 -20.31
N SER A 102 6.74 3.76 -19.85
CA SER A 102 7.94 3.44 -20.61
C SER A 102 8.26 1.94 -20.66
N SER A 103 7.75 1.16 -19.70
CA SER A 103 8.00 -0.29 -19.60
C SER A 103 7.65 -1.06 -20.88
N GLN A 104 6.64 -0.62 -21.63
CA GLN A 104 6.22 -1.25 -22.88
C GLN A 104 7.30 -1.20 -23.98
N PHE A 105 8.25 -0.27 -23.88
CA PHE A 105 9.31 -0.10 -24.88
C PHE A 105 10.61 -0.81 -24.51
N ILE A 106 10.67 -1.50 -23.36
CA ILE A 106 11.84 -2.32 -22.98
C ILE A 106 12.02 -3.42 -24.04
N PRO A 107 13.21 -3.51 -24.70
CA PRO A 107 13.45 -4.52 -25.71
C PRO A 107 13.27 -5.94 -25.18
N THR A 108 12.64 -6.81 -25.96
CA THR A 108 12.28 -8.19 -25.56
C THR A 108 13.47 -9.01 -25.07
N LYS A 109 14.67 -8.80 -25.63
CA LYS A 109 15.92 -9.47 -25.21
C LYS A 109 16.34 -9.19 -23.76
N TYR A 110 15.87 -8.10 -23.16
CA TYR A 110 16.14 -7.74 -21.77
C TYR A 110 15.00 -8.10 -20.83
N ARG A 111 13.86 -8.55 -21.36
CA ARG A 111 12.70 -8.87 -20.54
C ARG A 111 12.80 -10.30 -20.01
N PRO A 112 12.45 -10.53 -18.74
CA PRO A 112 12.56 -11.85 -18.10
C PRO A 112 11.52 -12.84 -18.62
N HIS A 113 11.60 -14.11 -18.20
CA HIS A 113 10.57 -15.10 -18.48
C HIS A 113 9.23 -14.72 -17.81
N ILE A 114 8.12 -14.85 -18.54
CA ILE A 114 6.75 -14.69 -18.03
C ILE A 114 6.30 -15.97 -17.32
N TRP A 115 6.01 -15.87 -16.03
CA TRP A 115 5.55 -16.99 -15.22
C TRP A 115 4.04 -17.23 -15.39
N VAL A 116 3.68 -18.29 -16.10
CA VAL A 116 2.27 -18.67 -16.33
C VAL A 116 1.71 -19.61 -15.26
N SER A 117 2.57 -20.33 -14.54
CA SER A 117 2.15 -21.36 -13.58
C SER A 117 2.26 -20.93 -12.11
N VAL A 118 3.07 -19.91 -11.78
CA VAL A 118 3.38 -19.56 -10.39
C VAL A 118 2.13 -19.17 -9.61
N LEU A 119 1.36 -18.20 -10.09
CA LEU A 119 0.18 -17.70 -9.37
C LEU A 119 -0.94 -18.76 -9.26
N PRO A 120 -1.36 -19.44 -10.34
CA PRO A 120 -2.38 -20.49 -10.21
C PRO A 120 -1.93 -21.68 -9.34
N THR A 121 -0.64 -22.02 -9.36
CA THR A 121 -0.10 -23.07 -8.46
C THR A 121 -0.16 -22.61 -7.01
N LEU A 122 0.27 -21.38 -6.71
CA LEU A 122 0.21 -20.84 -5.35
C LEU A 122 -1.23 -20.73 -4.85
N GLU A 123 -2.17 -20.31 -5.70
CA GLU A 123 -3.59 -20.23 -5.34
C GLU A 123 -4.16 -21.62 -5.00
N SER A 124 -3.84 -22.62 -5.83
CA SER A 124 -4.25 -24.01 -5.60
C SER A 124 -3.64 -24.61 -4.33
N VAL A 125 -2.35 -24.36 -4.07
CA VAL A 125 -1.65 -24.89 -2.88
C VAL A 125 -2.10 -24.21 -1.60
N LEU A 126 -2.29 -22.88 -1.61
CA LEU A 126 -2.60 -22.12 -0.41
C LEU A 126 -4.09 -22.12 -0.05
N TYR A 127 -4.97 -22.13 -1.07
CA TYR A 127 -6.42 -22.00 -0.86
C TYR A 127 -7.21 -23.24 -1.27
N GLY A 128 -6.54 -24.27 -1.81
CA GLY A 128 -7.16 -25.54 -2.19
C GLY A 128 -8.04 -25.47 -3.45
N ALA A 129 -8.05 -24.33 -4.15
CA ALA A 129 -8.82 -24.12 -5.37
C ALA A 129 -8.27 -22.95 -6.19
N ASN A 130 -8.55 -22.95 -7.50
CA ASN A 130 -8.41 -21.76 -8.34
C ASN A 130 -9.68 -20.90 -8.14
N ILE A 131 -9.60 -19.95 -7.20
CA ILE A 131 -10.76 -19.12 -6.79
C ILE A 131 -11.22 -18.27 -7.96
N SER A 132 -10.27 -17.78 -8.75
CA SER A 132 -10.55 -16.96 -9.93
C SER A 132 -11.35 -17.76 -10.96
N ASP A 133 -10.97 -19.00 -11.24
CA ASP A 133 -11.74 -19.89 -12.13
C ASP A 133 -13.16 -20.14 -11.60
N ILE A 134 -13.32 -20.44 -10.31
CA ILE A 134 -14.65 -20.68 -9.71
C ILE A 134 -15.57 -19.46 -9.88
N LEU A 135 -15.06 -18.25 -9.64
CA LEU A 135 -15.84 -17.02 -9.76
C LEU A 135 -16.31 -16.76 -11.20
N THR A 136 -15.54 -17.19 -12.19
CA THR A 136 -15.89 -16.98 -13.61
C THR A 136 -16.97 -17.92 -14.14
N ARG A 137 -17.24 -19.02 -13.43
CA ARG A 137 -18.31 -19.96 -13.81
C ARG A 137 -19.71 -19.40 -13.54
N TYR A 138 -19.83 -18.37 -12.70
CA TYR A 138 -21.10 -17.76 -12.30
C TYR A 138 -21.12 -16.27 -12.66
N THR A 139 -21.29 -15.98 -13.94
CA THR A 139 -21.36 -14.60 -14.44
C THR A 139 -22.79 -14.20 -14.79
N SER A 140 -23.11 -12.91 -14.61
CA SER A 140 -24.39 -12.33 -15.04
C SER A 140 -24.22 -10.83 -15.30
N PRO A 141 -25.06 -10.19 -16.13
CA PRO A 141 -24.99 -8.75 -16.38
C PRO A 141 -25.07 -7.91 -15.10
N PHE A 142 -25.84 -8.36 -14.09
CA PHE A 142 -25.91 -7.68 -12.80
C PHE A 142 -24.57 -7.72 -12.06
N LEU A 143 -23.95 -8.90 -11.96
CA LEU A 143 -22.64 -9.06 -11.32
C LEU A 143 -21.52 -8.36 -12.10
N ASP A 144 -21.64 -8.29 -13.43
CA ASP A 144 -20.72 -7.55 -14.27
C ASP A 144 -20.72 -6.06 -13.93
N VAL A 145 -21.90 -5.44 -13.90
CA VAL A 145 -22.04 -4.03 -13.50
C VAL A 145 -21.58 -3.82 -12.05
N LEU A 146 -21.90 -4.76 -11.15
CA LEU A 146 -21.48 -4.68 -9.74
C LEU A 146 -19.95 -4.74 -9.59
N ALA A 147 -19.25 -5.58 -10.36
CA ALA A 147 -17.79 -5.64 -10.35
C ALA A 147 -17.14 -4.46 -11.08
N TRP A 148 -17.81 -3.95 -12.11
CA TRP A 148 -17.32 -2.83 -12.91
C TRP A 148 -17.29 -1.50 -12.14
N ILE A 149 -18.23 -1.24 -11.24
CA ILE A 149 -18.25 0.01 -10.46
C ILE A 149 -16.93 0.25 -9.70
N PRO A 150 -16.47 -0.65 -8.80
CA PRO A 150 -15.22 -0.44 -8.09
C PRO A 150 -14.01 -0.52 -9.03
N TYR A 151 -13.99 -1.47 -9.97
CA TYR A 151 -12.83 -1.74 -10.83
C TYR A 151 -12.65 -0.71 -11.95
N GLY A 152 -13.71 -0.49 -12.74
CA GLY A 152 -13.69 0.31 -13.95
C GLY A 152 -13.89 1.80 -13.73
N VAL A 153 -14.44 2.22 -12.58
CA VAL A 153 -14.76 3.62 -12.28
C VAL A 153 -14.04 4.11 -11.02
N VAL A 154 -14.39 3.56 -9.85
CA VAL A 154 -13.93 4.11 -8.57
C VAL A 154 -12.41 3.98 -8.41
N HIS A 155 -11.80 2.88 -8.84
CA HIS A 155 -10.36 2.69 -8.71
C HIS A 155 -9.54 3.79 -9.41
N PHE A 156 -10.00 4.30 -10.55
CA PHE A 156 -9.28 5.35 -11.28
C PHE A 156 -9.48 6.75 -10.69
N ALA A 157 -10.68 7.03 -10.15
CA ALA A 157 -10.98 8.32 -9.54
C ALA A 157 -10.59 8.39 -8.06
N GLY A 158 -10.53 7.25 -7.39
CA GLY A 158 -10.30 7.08 -5.95
C GLY A 158 -9.08 7.83 -5.43
N PRO A 159 -7.88 7.67 -6.03
CA PRO A 159 -6.69 8.36 -5.57
C PRO A 159 -6.85 9.89 -5.56
N PHE A 160 -7.53 10.47 -6.55
CA PHE A 160 -7.79 11.91 -6.61
C PHE A 160 -8.77 12.36 -5.53
N PHE A 161 -9.82 11.57 -5.28
CA PHE A 161 -10.76 11.82 -4.20
C PHE A 161 -10.07 11.72 -2.83
N VAL A 162 -9.24 10.70 -2.60
CA VAL A 162 -8.49 10.53 -1.35
C VAL A 162 -7.50 11.67 -1.16
N ALA A 163 -6.79 12.07 -2.22
CA ALA A 163 -5.89 13.22 -2.18
C ALA A 163 -6.63 14.51 -1.77
N ALA A 164 -7.74 14.83 -2.45
CA ALA A 164 -8.55 16.00 -2.15
C ALA A 164 -9.17 15.93 -0.75
N PHE A 165 -9.63 14.76 -0.33
CA PHE A 165 -10.24 14.54 0.98
C PHE A 165 -9.22 14.69 2.11
N LEU A 166 -8.04 14.07 1.98
CA LEU A 166 -6.93 14.27 2.92
C LEU A 166 -6.51 15.73 2.96
N PHE A 167 -6.35 16.38 1.80
CA PHE A 167 -6.05 17.80 1.76
C PHE A 167 -7.07 18.60 2.61
N VAL A 168 -8.37 18.49 2.33
CA VAL A 168 -9.37 19.35 2.99
C VAL A 168 -9.59 18.99 4.46
N PHE A 169 -9.63 17.70 4.81
CA PHE A 169 -10.17 17.25 6.10
C PHE A 169 -9.14 16.71 7.08
N SER A 170 -7.94 16.34 6.63
CA SER A 170 -6.86 15.86 7.51
C SER A 170 -5.92 16.99 7.94
N PRO A 171 -5.09 16.80 8.99
CA PRO A 171 -4.13 17.82 9.39
C PRO A 171 -3.09 18.12 8.27
N PRO A 172 -2.51 19.34 8.23
CA PRO A 172 -1.48 19.69 7.25
C PRO A 172 -0.33 18.67 7.23
N GLY A 173 0.17 18.34 6.04
CA GLY A 173 1.26 17.37 5.83
C GLY A 173 0.79 15.93 5.56
N ALA A 174 -0.40 15.52 6.01
CA ALA A 174 -0.90 14.14 5.80
C ALA A 174 -0.95 13.71 4.33
N LEU A 175 -1.35 14.62 3.43
CA LEU A 175 -1.37 14.38 1.98
C LEU A 175 0.01 13.99 1.42
N LYS A 176 1.09 14.61 1.92
CA LYS A 176 2.45 14.34 1.45
C LYS A 176 2.91 12.93 1.81
N PHE A 177 2.62 12.49 3.04
CA PHE A 177 2.92 11.13 3.48
C PHE A 177 2.11 10.10 2.69
N TRP A 178 0.82 10.37 2.46
CA TRP A 178 0.00 9.50 1.61
C TRP A 178 0.52 9.46 0.17
N GLY A 179 0.79 10.60 -0.45
CA GLY A 179 1.26 10.68 -1.84
C GLY A 179 2.61 9.98 -2.04
N SER A 180 3.50 10.09 -1.04
CA SER A 180 4.77 9.36 -1.05
C SER A 180 4.56 7.85 -0.92
N ALA A 181 3.77 7.42 0.07
CA ALA A 181 3.50 6.00 0.30
C ALA A 181 2.79 5.35 -0.90
N PHE A 182 1.77 6.02 -1.44
CA PHE A 182 1.04 5.60 -2.63
C PHE A 182 1.95 5.52 -3.86
N GLY A 183 2.78 6.55 -4.09
CA GLY A 183 3.68 6.59 -5.25
C GLY A 183 4.77 5.54 -5.19
N TYR A 184 5.45 5.36 -4.05
CA TYR A 184 6.49 4.33 -3.93
C TYR A 184 5.94 2.90 -3.92
N LEU A 185 4.75 2.67 -3.33
CA LEU A 185 4.06 1.39 -3.46
C LEU A 185 3.85 1.03 -4.93
N ASN A 186 3.32 1.97 -5.71
CA ASN A 186 3.02 1.72 -7.11
C ASN A 186 4.30 1.58 -7.94
N LEU A 187 5.31 2.40 -7.66
CA LEU A 187 6.62 2.32 -8.31
C LEU A 187 7.26 0.95 -8.11
N VAL A 188 7.31 0.47 -6.85
CA VAL A 188 7.86 -0.85 -6.52
C VAL A 188 6.99 -1.97 -7.10
N GLY A 189 5.67 -1.86 -7.04
CA GLY A 189 4.78 -2.84 -7.66
C GLY A 189 5.03 -2.99 -9.16
N VAL A 190 5.17 -1.89 -9.91
CA VAL A 190 5.53 -1.94 -11.33
C VAL A 190 6.93 -2.49 -11.56
N MET A 191 7.91 -2.16 -10.72
CA MET A 191 9.25 -2.76 -10.80
C MET A 191 9.21 -4.28 -10.63
N ILE A 192 8.43 -4.78 -9.67
CA ILE A 192 8.24 -6.22 -9.47
C ILE A 192 7.56 -6.83 -10.70
N GLN A 193 6.52 -6.21 -11.25
CA GLN A 193 5.84 -6.70 -12.45
C GLN A 193 6.76 -6.76 -13.68
N ILE A 194 7.74 -5.85 -13.79
CA ILE A 194 8.74 -5.86 -14.87
C ILE A 194 9.78 -6.97 -14.68
N ILE A 195 10.25 -7.19 -13.45
CA ILE A 195 11.33 -8.14 -13.12
C ILE A 195 10.80 -9.58 -12.93
N PHE A 196 9.56 -9.71 -12.50
CA PHE A 196 8.87 -10.96 -12.20
C PHE A 196 7.44 -10.97 -12.81
N PRO A 197 7.33 -10.90 -14.15
CA PRO A 197 6.04 -10.88 -14.82
C PRO A 197 5.32 -12.21 -14.62
N CYS A 198 4.07 -12.13 -14.18
CA CYS A 198 3.19 -13.25 -13.93
C CYS A 198 1.91 -13.11 -14.74
N ALA A 199 1.49 -14.19 -15.37
CA ALA A 199 0.26 -14.17 -16.15
C ALA A 199 -0.98 -14.06 -15.23
N PRO A 200 -1.98 -13.23 -15.59
CA PRO A 200 -3.25 -13.11 -14.88
C PRO A 200 -4.24 -14.22 -15.25
N PRO A 201 -5.37 -14.37 -14.51
CA PRO A 201 -6.35 -15.45 -14.74
C PRO A 201 -6.93 -15.49 -16.15
N TRP A 202 -7.15 -14.35 -16.80
CA TRP A 202 -7.66 -14.34 -18.18
C TRP A 202 -6.76 -15.10 -19.16
N TYR A 203 -5.45 -15.16 -18.89
CA TYR A 203 -4.49 -15.88 -19.71
C TYR A 203 -4.64 -17.39 -19.49
N GLU A 204 -4.65 -17.83 -18.23
CA GLU A 204 -4.83 -19.24 -17.87
C GLU A 204 -6.13 -19.80 -18.44
N ILE A 205 -7.23 -19.05 -18.36
CA ILE A 205 -8.54 -19.49 -18.87
C ILE A 205 -8.51 -19.68 -20.39
N ARG A 206 -7.74 -18.88 -21.12
CA ARG A 206 -7.71 -18.89 -22.59
C ARG A 206 -6.64 -19.83 -23.17
N GLU A 207 -5.46 -19.84 -22.57
CA GLU A 207 -4.25 -20.48 -23.09
C GLU A 207 -3.76 -21.63 -22.20
N GLY A 208 -4.37 -21.85 -21.04
CA GLY A 208 -3.86 -22.76 -20.02
C GLY A 208 -2.49 -22.34 -19.49
N LEU A 209 -1.59 -23.31 -19.33
CA LEU A 209 -0.21 -23.08 -18.88
C LEU A 209 0.81 -23.04 -20.02
N ILE A 210 0.35 -22.75 -21.25
CA ILE A 210 1.25 -22.61 -22.41
C ILE A 210 2.17 -21.40 -22.17
N PRO A 211 3.50 -21.54 -22.37
CA PRO A 211 4.45 -20.44 -22.16
C PRO A 211 4.06 -19.17 -22.93
N ALA A 212 3.91 -18.07 -22.20
CA ALA A 212 3.62 -16.76 -22.77
C ALA A 212 4.87 -16.14 -23.42
N ASN A 213 4.66 -15.19 -24.33
CA ASN A 213 5.74 -14.45 -24.97
C ASN A 213 5.37 -12.96 -25.12
N TYR A 214 6.39 -12.10 -25.27
CA TYR A 214 6.21 -10.64 -25.37
C TYR A 214 5.61 -10.14 -26.68
N GLY A 215 5.31 -11.01 -27.64
CA GLY A 215 4.51 -10.68 -28.82
C GLY A 215 3.00 -10.76 -28.56
N MET A 216 2.58 -11.28 -27.41
CA MET A 216 1.18 -11.40 -27.04
C MET A 216 0.61 -10.07 -26.53
N HIS A 217 -0.60 -9.75 -26.97
CA HIS A 217 -1.36 -8.61 -26.47
C HIS A 217 -2.09 -8.95 -25.16
N GLY A 218 -2.42 -7.90 -24.40
CA GLY A 218 -3.29 -8.04 -23.23
C GLY A 218 -4.73 -8.37 -23.61
N SER A 219 -5.56 -8.63 -22.60
CA SER A 219 -6.97 -8.99 -22.75
C SER A 219 -7.82 -8.19 -21.77
N PRO A 220 -9.02 -7.72 -22.17
CA PRO A 220 -9.98 -7.12 -21.25
C PRO A 220 -10.54 -8.12 -20.23
N GLY A 221 -10.28 -9.42 -20.38
CA GLY A 221 -10.81 -10.45 -19.49
C GLY A 221 -12.34 -10.36 -19.39
N GLY A 222 -12.86 -10.35 -18.16
CA GLY A 222 -14.30 -10.19 -17.90
C GLY A 222 -14.87 -8.84 -18.30
N LEU A 223 -14.05 -7.79 -18.49
CA LEU A 223 -14.53 -6.47 -18.91
C LEU A 223 -15.05 -6.44 -20.35
N ALA A 224 -14.72 -7.45 -21.17
CA ALA A 224 -15.34 -7.59 -22.48
C ALA A 224 -16.88 -7.65 -22.40
N ARG A 225 -17.43 -8.16 -21.28
CA ARG A 225 -18.88 -8.16 -21.04
C ARG A 225 -19.43 -6.76 -20.79
N ILE A 226 -18.65 -5.86 -20.19
CA ILE A 226 -19.04 -4.45 -20.00
C ILE A 226 -19.08 -3.71 -21.33
N ASP A 227 -18.07 -3.91 -22.17
CA ASP A 227 -18.07 -3.38 -23.53
C ASP A 227 -19.33 -3.85 -24.30
N ALA A 228 -19.70 -5.14 -24.19
CA ALA A 228 -20.90 -5.67 -24.80
C ALA A 228 -22.21 -5.07 -24.25
N ILE A 229 -22.30 -4.84 -22.92
CA ILE A 229 -23.46 -4.22 -22.28
C ILE A 229 -23.68 -2.79 -22.77
N PHE A 230 -22.61 -2.00 -22.91
CA PHE A 230 -22.70 -0.60 -23.32
C PHE A 230 -22.54 -0.36 -24.83
N GLY A 231 -22.31 -1.42 -25.62
CA GLY A 231 -22.10 -1.33 -27.06
C GLY A 231 -20.81 -0.61 -27.46
N GLY A 232 -19.79 -0.67 -26.61
CA GLY A 232 -18.49 -0.01 -26.80
C GLY A 232 -17.33 -0.97 -27.02
N ASN A 233 -16.12 -0.44 -27.10
CA ASN A 233 -14.86 -1.19 -27.21
C ASN A 233 -13.74 -0.57 -26.36
N GLY A 234 -14.12 0.18 -25.32
CA GLY A 234 -13.18 0.96 -24.52
C GLY A 234 -12.24 0.06 -23.72
N TYR A 235 -12.77 -0.98 -23.09
CA TYR A 235 -11.95 -1.92 -22.32
C TYR A 235 -11.11 -2.80 -23.22
N ASN A 236 -11.67 -3.29 -24.33
CA ASN A 236 -10.90 -4.04 -25.33
C ASN A 236 -9.69 -3.25 -25.80
N ASN A 237 -9.89 -2.00 -26.27
CA ASN A 237 -8.78 -1.16 -26.75
C ASN A 237 -7.76 -0.85 -25.65
N THR A 238 -8.22 -0.58 -24.43
CA THR A 238 -7.34 -0.22 -23.31
C THR A 238 -6.48 -1.41 -22.87
N PHE A 239 -7.08 -2.58 -22.68
CA PHE A 239 -6.39 -3.75 -22.15
C PHE A 239 -5.55 -4.50 -23.19
N THR A 240 -5.96 -4.49 -24.47
CA THR A 240 -5.12 -5.00 -25.56
C THR A 240 -3.79 -4.23 -25.67
N ASN A 241 -3.82 -2.93 -25.38
CA ASN A 241 -2.65 -2.04 -25.44
C ASN A 241 -2.03 -1.74 -24.06
N ALA A 242 -2.35 -2.54 -23.03
CA ALA A 242 -1.80 -2.33 -21.71
C ALA A 242 -0.26 -2.44 -21.72
N PRO A 243 0.49 -1.52 -21.08
CA PRO A 243 1.95 -1.56 -21.07
C PRO A 243 2.56 -2.83 -20.46
N VAL A 244 1.87 -3.42 -19.48
CA VAL A 244 2.33 -4.58 -18.69
C VAL A 244 1.22 -5.65 -18.64
N PRO A 245 0.93 -6.37 -19.74
CA PRO A 245 -0.20 -7.31 -19.80
C PRO A 245 0.00 -8.53 -18.88
N PHE A 246 1.26 -8.89 -18.59
CA PHE A 246 1.65 -9.98 -17.68
C PHE A 246 2.15 -9.43 -16.33
N GLY A 247 1.56 -8.33 -15.86
CA GLY A 247 1.90 -7.67 -14.60
C GLY A 247 0.96 -8.04 -13.46
N ALA A 248 0.51 -9.29 -13.34
CA ALA A 248 -0.47 -9.66 -12.32
C ALA A 248 0.06 -9.50 -10.87
N PHE A 249 1.34 -9.81 -10.65
CA PHE A 249 1.94 -9.84 -9.32
C PHE A 249 2.93 -8.68 -9.07
N PRO A 250 2.82 -7.97 -7.93
CA PRO A 250 1.67 -7.94 -7.02
C PRO A 250 0.51 -7.15 -7.64
N SER A 251 -0.70 -7.31 -7.11
CA SER A 251 -1.84 -6.52 -7.56
C SER A 251 -1.77 -5.08 -7.08
N LEU A 252 -1.63 -4.14 -8.02
CA LEU A 252 -1.69 -2.71 -7.73
C LEU A 252 -3.11 -2.23 -7.39
N HIS A 253 -4.17 -2.90 -7.89
CA HIS A 253 -5.54 -2.62 -7.46
C HIS A 253 -5.71 -2.86 -5.95
N ALA A 254 -5.17 -3.99 -5.47
CA ALA A 254 -5.17 -4.32 -4.06
C ALA A 254 -4.29 -3.36 -3.24
N GLY A 255 -3.07 -3.09 -3.71
CA GLY A 255 -2.15 -2.18 -3.03
C GLY A 255 -2.70 -0.76 -2.89
N CYS A 256 -3.27 -0.20 -3.98
CA CYS A 256 -3.86 1.14 -3.98
C CYS A 256 -5.05 1.26 -3.03
N SER A 257 -6.04 0.36 -3.15
CA SER A 257 -7.22 0.42 -2.30
C SER A 257 -6.89 0.18 -0.82
N THR A 258 -5.95 -0.73 -0.52
CA THR A 258 -5.50 -0.98 0.84
C THR A 258 -4.77 0.20 1.45
N ILE A 259 -3.84 0.83 0.72
CA ILE A 259 -3.10 1.98 1.28
C ILE A 259 -4.02 3.19 1.48
N GLU A 260 -4.99 3.41 0.59
CA GLU A 260 -6.04 4.41 0.77
C GLU A 260 -6.88 4.12 2.03
N ALA A 261 -7.34 2.87 2.19
CA ALA A 261 -8.12 2.47 3.35
C ALA A 261 -7.32 2.60 4.66
N LEU A 262 -6.02 2.29 4.67
CA LEU A 262 -5.15 2.44 5.84
C LEU A 262 -5.02 3.91 6.26
N PHE A 263 -4.70 4.81 5.31
CA PHE A 263 -4.61 6.25 5.59
C PHE A 263 -5.95 6.84 6.02
N LEU A 264 -7.05 6.49 5.36
CA LEU A 264 -8.39 6.94 5.76
C LEU A 264 -8.81 6.36 7.12
N SER A 265 -8.44 5.12 7.44
CA SER A 265 -8.71 4.48 8.74
C SER A 265 -7.91 5.08 9.88
N HIS A 266 -6.74 5.64 9.56
CA HIS A 266 -5.85 6.34 10.49
C HIS A 266 -6.42 7.71 10.85
N PHE A 267 -6.71 8.54 9.85
CA PHE A 267 -7.20 9.91 10.07
C PHE A 267 -8.70 9.99 10.37
N PHE A 268 -9.51 9.03 9.89
CA PHE A 268 -10.97 9.04 9.99
C PHE A 268 -11.51 7.66 10.42
N PRO A 269 -11.22 7.19 11.64
CA PRO A 269 -11.51 5.81 12.07
C PRO A 269 -12.99 5.42 12.06
N LYS A 270 -13.90 6.39 12.13
CA LYS A 270 -15.36 6.15 12.05
C LYS A 270 -15.80 5.59 10.69
N GLY A 271 -15.04 5.83 9.62
CA GLY A 271 -15.35 5.35 8.27
C GLY A 271 -14.75 3.98 7.91
N ARG A 272 -14.05 3.31 8.85
CA ARG A 272 -13.32 2.05 8.59
C ARG A 272 -14.15 1.00 7.86
N VAL A 273 -15.38 0.76 8.33
CA VAL A 273 -16.27 -0.23 7.69
C VAL A 273 -16.46 0.09 6.22
N PHE A 274 -16.74 1.36 5.88
CA PHE A 274 -16.94 1.78 4.49
C PHE A 274 -15.69 1.60 3.63
N TYR A 275 -14.51 2.04 4.11
CA TYR A 275 -13.27 1.94 3.34
C TYR A 275 -12.87 0.48 3.09
N TRP A 276 -12.96 -0.37 4.11
CA TRP A 276 -12.59 -1.78 3.99
C TRP A 276 -13.64 -2.59 3.21
N SER A 277 -14.93 -2.24 3.29
CA SER A 277 -15.94 -2.79 2.38
C SER A 277 -15.60 -2.53 0.91
N TYR A 278 -15.12 -1.33 0.58
CA TYR A 278 -14.64 -1.03 -0.77
C TYR A 278 -13.41 -1.86 -1.16
N VAL A 279 -12.42 -2.00 -0.28
CA VAL A 279 -11.23 -2.84 -0.53
C VAL A 279 -11.64 -4.26 -0.89
N PHE A 280 -12.46 -4.92 -0.06
CA PHE A 280 -12.89 -6.29 -0.32
C PHE A 280 -13.78 -6.40 -1.55
N TRP A 281 -14.60 -5.39 -1.83
CA TRP A 281 -15.41 -5.34 -3.05
C TRP A 281 -14.53 -5.23 -4.31
N LEU A 282 -13.49 -4.41 -4.28
CA LEU A 282 -12.53 -4.30 -5.40
C LEU A 282 -11.74 -5.61 -5.58
N TYR A 283 -11.30 -6.25 -4.49
CA TYR A 283 -10.59 -7.53 -4.54
C TYR A 283 -11.43 -8.61 -5.22
N TRP A 284 -12.69 -8.73 -4.81
CA TRP A 284 -13.63 -9.63 -5.46
C TRP A 284 -13.79 -9.26 -6.94
N SER A 285 -13.93 -7.97 -7.25
CA SER A 285 -14.14 -7.50 -8.63
C SER A 285 -12.97 -7.84 -9.54
N THR A 286 -11.73 -7.69 -9.07
CA THR A 286 -10.53 -8.02 -9.85
C THR A 286 -10.43 -9.51 -10.18
N MET A 287 -10.84 -10.39 -9.26
CA MET A 287 -10.88 -11.84 -9.50
C MET A 287 -12.04 -12.23 -10.41
N TYR A 288 -13.25 -11.70 -10.15
CA TYR A 288 -14.44 -11.93 -10.96
C TYR A 288 -14.27 -11.46 -12.42
N LEU A 289 -13.53 -10.36 -12.63
CA LEU A 289 -13.18 -9.85 -13.96
C LEU A 289 -11.90 -10.48 -14.53
N THR A 290 -11.34 -11.52 -13.91
CA THR A 290 -10.19 -12.32 -14.38
C THR A 290 -8.85 -11.59 -14.51
N HIS A 291 -8.65 -10.51 -13.75
CA HIS A 291 -7.41 -9.74 -13.81
C HIS A 291 -6.38 -10.13 -12.74
N HIS A 292 -6.82 -10.75 -11.64
CA HIS A 292 -5.97 -11.05 -10.51
C HIS A 292 -6.36 -12.34 -9.81
N TYR A 293 -5.37 -13.05 -9.28
CA TYR A 293 -5.53 -14.16 -8.35
C TYR A 293 -5.59 -13.66 -6.90
N LEU A 294 -6.17 -14.42 -5.97
CA LEU A 294 -6.20 -13.99 -4.57
C LEU A 294 -4.80 -13.77 -3.99
N ILE A 295 -3.83 -14.60 -4.38
CA ILE A 295 -2.46 -14.51 -3.85
C ILE A 295 -1.75 -13.21 -4.23
N ASP A 296 -1.99 -12.69 -5.43
CA ASP A 296 -1.40 -11.43 -5.87
C ASP A 296 -2.10 -10.21 -5.23
N LEU A 297 -3.39 -10.33 -4.87
CA LEU A 297 -4.12 -9.35 -4.06
C LEU A 297 -3.58 -9.30 -2.63
N VAL A 298 -3.30 -10.46 -2.03
CA VAL A 298 -2.66 -10.54 -0.70
C VAL A 298 -1.29 -9.87 -0.74
N ALA A 299 -0.47 -10.19 -1.74
CA ALA A 299 0.85 -9.56 -1.89
C ALA A 299 0.76 -8.02 -2.07
N GLY A 300 -0.19 -7.54 -2.87
CA GLY A 300 -0.47 -6.11 -3.02
C GLY A 300 -0.88 -5.43 -1.72
N GLY A 301 -1.79 -6.05 -0.97
CA GLY A 301 -2.21 -5.58 0.36
C GLY A 301 -1.05 -5.60 1.37
N SER A 302 -0.20 -6.63 1.36
CA SER A 302 0.99 -6.71 2.21
C SER A 302 2.00 -5.60 1.88
N LEU A 303 2.21 -5.31 0.59
CA LEU A 303 3.05 -4.19 0.16
C LEU A 303 2.49 -2.85 0.64
N ALA A 304 1.17 -2.67 0.60
CA ALA A 304 0.48 -1.50 1.17
C ALA A 304 0.71 -1.35 2.66
N CYS A 305 0.58 -2.43 3.44
CA CYS A 305 0.88 -2.43 4.86
C CYS A 305 2.33 -2.02 5.13
N ALA A 306 3.30 -2.60 4.41
CA ALA A 306 4.72 -2.28 4.56
C ALA A 306 4.99 -0.78 4.35
N TYR A 307 4.48 -0.21 3.24
CA TYR A 307 4.63 1.22 2.97
C TYR A 307 3.88 2.11 3.95
N PHE A 308 2.66 1.73 4.35
CA PHE A 308 1.91 2.46 5.36
C PHE A 308 2.68 2.55 6.67
N TYR A 309 3.17 1.43 7.22
CA TYR A 309 3.90 1.44 8.49
C TYR A 309 5.27 2.12 8.37
N TYR A 310 5.96 1.99 7.24
CA TYR A 310 7.21 2.71 6.96
C TYR A 310 7.02 4.23 7.04
N TYR A 311 5.92 4.75 6.46
CA TYR A 311 5.61 6.17 6.47
C TYR A 311 4.97 6.62 7.79
N LEU A 312 4.16 5.78 8.44
CA LEU A 312 3.60 6.06 9.76
C LEU A 312 4.69 6.29 10.81
N ALA A 313 5.77 5.50 10.78
CA ALA A 313 6.92 5.66 11.66
C ALA A 313 7.69 6.97 11.41
N ARG A 314 7.56 7.57 10.22
CA ARG A 314 8.21 8.82 9.81
C ARG A 314 7.31 10.05 9.91
N MET A 315 6.02 9.86 10.17
CA MET A 315 5.11 10.96 10.44
C MET A 315 5.52 11.66 11.74
N PRO A 316 5.45 12.99 11.82
CA PRO A 316 5.49 13.74 13.08
C PRO A 316 4.44 13.21 14.07
N ASP A 317 4.68 13.40 15.37
CA ASP A 317 3.82 12.87 16.44
C ASP A 317 2.37 13.36 16.32
N GLU A 318 2.17 14.59 15.85
CA GLU A 318 0.85 15.18 15.63
C GLU A 318 0.06 14.47 14.54
N LEU A 319 0.76 13.93 13.53
CA LEU A 319 0.17 13.14 12.45
C LEU A 319 0.05 11.65 12.83
N ARG A 320 0.92 11.14 13.70
CA ARG A 320 0.88 9.74 14.16
C ARG A 320 -0.23 9.49 15.17
N HIS A 321 -0.59 10.49 15.97
CA HIS A 321 -1.64 10.41 16.99
C HIS A 321 -2.73 11.47 16.76
N PRO A 322 -3.47 11.44 15.63
CA PRO A 322 -4.39 12.51 15.24
C PRO A 322 -5.61 12.66 16.17
N THR A 323 -5.88 11.68 17.02
CA THR A 323 -6.91 11.72 18.07
C THR A 323 -6.46 12.45 19.34
N ALA A 324 -5.16 12.75 19.50
CA ALA A 324 -4.61 13.48 20.64
C ALA A 324 -4.61 14.99 20.36
N LEU A 325 -5.79 15.58 20.15
CA LEU A 325 -5.92 17.04 20.17
C LEU A 325 -5.87 17.53 21.63
N VAL A 326 -4.68 17.94 22.08
CA VAL A 326 -4.53 18.82 23.24
C VAL A 326 -4.93 20.24 22.81
N ASN A 327 -6.00 20.78 23.40
CA ASN A 327 -6.35 22.20 23.46
C ASN A 327 -6.68 22.97 22.16
N GLY A 328 -7.39 22.36 21.20
CA GLY A 328 -8.28 23.10 20.29
C GLY A 328 -7.63 24.17 19.39
N LYS A 329 -6.30 24.22 19.29
CA LYS A 329 -5.56 25.09 18.36
C LYS A 329 -5.03 24.23 17.23
N PHE A 330 -5.49 24.51 16.02
CA PHE A 330 -4.87 23.96 14.81
C PHE A 330 -3.47 24.57 14.68
N LEU A 331 -2.45 23.72 14.66
CA LEU A 331 -1.09 24.13 14.31
C LEU A 331 -1.08 24.75 12.91
N HIS A 332 -0.41 25.89 12.79
CA HIS A 332 -0.12 26.49 11.49
C HIS A 332 0.65 25.48 10.63
N ALA A 333 0.39 25.46 9.33
CA ALA A 333 1.18 24.67 8.40
C ALA A 333 2.65 25.09 8.50
N THR A 334 3.55 24.15 8.74
CA THR A 334 4.99 24.38 8.61
C THR A 334 5.28 24.79 7.16
N PRO A 335 5.97 25.91 6.92
CA PRO A 335 6.42 26.26 5.58
C PRO A 335 7.28 25.12 5.00
N LEU A 336 7.19 24.89 3.68
CA LEU A 336 8.02 23.91 2.97
C LEU A 336 9.51 24.02 3.33
N ASP A 337 9.99 25.23 3.61
CA ASP A 337 11.36 25.53 3.97
C ASP A 337 11.79 24.88 5.30
N GLU A 338 10.91 24.90 6.31
CA GLU A 338 11.14 24.32 7.63
C GLU A 338 11.00 22.78 7.58
N GLU A 339 10.12 22.27 6.71
CA GLU A 339 9.89 20.85 6.46
C GLU A 339 11.02 20.18 5.65
N LEU A 340 11.77 20.98 4.89
CA LEU A 340 12.95 20.58 4.12
C LEU A 340 14.24 20.59 4.98
N GLY A 341 14.14 20.91 6.28
CA GLY A 341 15.27 20.96 7.20
C GLY A 341 16.12 22.23 7.09
N MET A 342 15.59 23.31 6.50
CA MET A 342 16.29 24.59 6.52
C MET A 342 16.10 25.22 7.89
N ALA A 343 17.18 25.34 8.66
CA ALA A 343 17.16 26.00 9.96
C ALA A 343 16.61 27.43 9.80
N SER A 344 15.54 27.74 10.53
CA SER A 344 15.01 29.09 10.69
C SER A 344 16.08 29.95 11.37
N THR A 345 16.89 30.64 10.58
CA THR A 345 17.68 31.74 11.11
C THR A 345 16.81 32.99 11.06
N MET A 346 16.44 33.44 12.26
CA MET A 346 15.83 34.73 12.58
C MET A 346 14.31 34.86 12.39
N LEU A 347 13.54 34.30 13.33
CA LEU A 347 12.41 35.01 13.93
C LEU A 347 12.26 34.60 15.40
N ASN A 348 12.07 35.61 16.25
CA ASN A 348 12.26 35.60 17.69
C ASN A 348 11.12 34.84 18.42
N GLY A 349 11.50 33.96 19.37
CA GLY A 349 10.75 33.66 20.59
C GLY A 349 9.46 32.82 20.51
N ASN A 350 9.59 31.49 20.50
CA ASN A 350 9.00 30.56 21.49
C ASN A 350 9.08 29.12 20.94
N GLY A 351 9.69 28.23 21.72
CA GLY A 351 10.43 27.09 21.22
C GLY A 351 9.64 25.87 20.72
N TYR A 352 10.32 25.13 19.85
CA TYR A 352 10.29 23.69 19.60
C TYR A 352 11.64 23.43 18.89
N GLY A 353 12.62 22.75 19.47
CA GLY A 353 12.60 21.38 19.95
C GLY A 353 13.40 20.55 18.94
N GLY A 354 14.72 20.55 19.09
CA GLY A 354 15.69 20.04 18.13
C GLY A 354 15.63 18.52 17.90
N TRP A 355 16.10 18.13 16.73
CA TRP A 355 16.37 16.75 16.37
C TRP A 355 17.64 16.29 17.07
N ASP A 356 17.50 15.73 18.28
CA ASP A 356 18.58 15.00 18.91
C ASP A 356 18.50 13.51 18.56
N SER A 357 19.67 13.03 18.18
CA SER A 357 20.11 11.67 17.87
C SER A 357 19.59 10.62 18.86
N ILE A 358 18.95 9.59 18.33
CA ILE A 358 19.00 8.24 18.91
C ILE A 358 19.95 7.47 18.01
N ASP A 359 21.20 7.34 18.45
CA ASP A 359 22.14 6.25 18.13
C ASP A 359 23.41 6.56 18.97
N GLU A 360 23.92 5.56 19.72
CA GLU A 360 25.06 5.58 20.66
C GLU A 360 24.76 5.70 22.17
N GLU A 361 23.94 4.83 22.76
CA GLU A 361 24.11 4.40 24.17
C GLU A 361 23.60 2.96 24.36
N GLU A 362 24.34 1.95 23.88
CA GLU A 362 24.07 0.55 24.26
C GLU A 362 25.32 -0.30 24.53
N GLU A 363 26.52 0.31 24.63
CA GLU A 363 27.77 -0.44 24.88
C GLU A 363 28.45 -0.21 26.26
N ASP A 364 27.92 0.65 27.13
CA ASP A 364 28.59 0.99 28.42
C ASP A 364 27.87 0.54 29.71
N MET A 365 26.88 -0.36 29.61
CA MET A 365 26.09 -0.85 30.75
C MET A 365 26.55 -2.21 31.33
N LEU A 366 27.77 -2.69 31.01
CA LEU A 366 28.28 -3.99 31.50
C LEU A 366 29.46 -3.92 32.48
N ASP A 367 30.00 -2.74 32.79
CA ASP A 367 31.18 -2.60 33.67
C ASP A 367 30.92 -2.00 35.06
N ARG A 368 29.65 -1.89 35.49
CA ARG A 368 29.29 -1.27 36.79
C ARG A 368 28.64 -2.17 37.85
N PHE A 369 28.76 -3.48 37.72
CA PHE A 369 28.38 -4.41 38.81
C PHE A 369 29.50 -5.38 39.16
N GLY A 370 30.61 -4.83 39.68
CA GLY A 370 31.69 -5.58 40.30
C GLY A 370 32.07 -4.98 41.66
N ALA A 371 31.95 -5.81 42.71
CA ALA A 371 32.48 -5.65 44.06
C ALA A 371 31.75 -4.72 45.06
N SER A 372 31.04 -5.33 46.03
CA SER A 372 31.50 -5.35 47.44
C SER A 372 30.46 -6.00 48.40
N ALA A 373 30.92 -7.10 49.02
CA ALA A 373 30.66 -7.70 50.34
C ALA A 373 29.34 -7.50 51.16
N ASN A 374 28.85 -8.67 51.60
CA ASN A 374 27.85 -9.05 52.63
C ASN A 374 28.38 -8.79 54.10
N PRO A 375 27.72 -9.15 55.25
CA PRO A 375 26.50 -9.97 55.48
C PRO A 375 25.55 -9.58 56.67
N SER A 376 24.54 -10.44 56.91
CA SER A 376 23.74 -10.70 58.15
C SER A 376 22.44 -9.85 58.32
N THR A 377 21.28 -10.30 58.81
CA THR A 377 20.84 -11.44 59.66
C THR A 377 19.31 -11.68 59.51
N SER A 378 18.87 -12.87 59.95
CA SER A 378 17.52 -13.44 60.13
C SER A 378 16.45 -12.59 60.87
N SER A 379 15.16 -12.82 60.57
CA SER A 379 14.18 -13.50 61.47
C SER A 379 12.69 -13.17 61.19
N SER A 380 11.85 -14.12 61.58
CA SER A 380 10.40 -14.31 61.47
C SER A 380 9.53 -13.51 62.45
N THR A 381 8.25 -13.26 62.13
CA THR A 381 7.05 -13.25 63.04
C THR A 381 5.78 -13.00 62.20
N TRP A 382 4.83 -13.94 62.05
CA TRP A 382 3.66 -14.30 62.88
C TRP A 382 2.46 -13.31 62.84
N SER A 383 1.31 -13.87 62.43
CA SER A 383 -0.05 -13.33 62.13
C SER A 383 -0.88 -12.99 63.40
N PRO A 384 -2.25 -12.92 63.44
CA PRO A 384 -3.30 -12.86 62.39
C PRO A 384 -4.47 -11.87 62.70
N ASN A 385 -5.47 -11.78 61.81
CA ASN A 385 -6.85 -11.63 62.29
C ASN A 385 -7.87 -12.40 61.42
N VAL A 386 -8.82 -13.03 62.13
CA VAL A 386 -9.76 -14.06 61.70
C VAL A 386 -11.18 -13.47 61.72
N ASN A 387 -12.05 -13.86 60.78
CA ASN A 387 -13.46 -14.07 61.11
C ASN A 387 -14.12 -15.13 60.21
N ARG A 388 -15.12 -15.79 60.79
CA ARG A 388 -15.51 -17.20 60.63
C ARG A 388 -16.52 -17.51 59.50
N THR A 389 -16.40 -18.76 59.06
CA THR A 389 -17.32 -19.76 58.45
C THR A 389 -18.65 -19.99 59.22
N PRO A 390 -19.65 -20.82 58.78
CA PRO A 390 -19.57 -22.14 58.09
C PRO A 390 -20.64 -22.42 57.00
N GLY A 391 -20.66 -23.50 56.20
CA GLY A 391 -19.84 -24.71 56.03
C GLY A 391 -20.62 -25.82 55.28
N ILE A 392 -19.92 -26.92 54.89
CA ILE A 392 -20.37 -28.27 54.42
C ILE A 392 -20.43 -28.45 52.89
N GLY A 393 -19.74 -29.39 52.22
CA GLY A 393 -18.72 -30.39 52.62
C GLY A 393 -18.39 -31.41 51.49
N GLY A 394 -17.12 -31.85 51.41
CA GLY A 394 -16.52 -33.07 50.76
C GLY A 394 -16.42 -33.09 49.22
N VAL A 395 -15.29 -33.22 48.47
CA VAL A 395 -13.99 -33.94 48.57
C VAL A 395 -14.20 -35.47 48.70
N ILE A 396 -13.57 -36.43 47.98
CA ILE A 396 -12.21 -36.58 47.41
C ILE A 396 -12.21 -37.62 46.24
N THR A 397 -11.29 -37.44 45.28
CA THR A 397 -10.66 -38.39 44.31
C THR A 397 -9.81 -39.49 45.02
N PRO A 398 -8.83 -40.24 44.42
CA PRO A 398 -8.51 -40.67 43.02
C PRO A 398 -8.17 -42.18 42.90
N GLY A 399 -7.75 -42.65 41.71
CA GLY A 399 -6.77 -43.75 41.59
C GLY A 399 -7.11 -44.83 40.55
N GLY A 400 -6.28 -44.93 39.51
CA GLY A 400 -6.50 -45.83 38.37
C GLY A 400 -5.90 -47.23 38.48
N ARG A 401 -6.09 -48.03 37.42
CA ARG A 401 -5.17 -49.05 36.86
C ARG A 401 -5.83 -49.76 35.67
N SER A 402 -5.10 -49.85 34.56
CA SER A 402 -5.25 -50.87 33.50
C SER A 402 -4.83 -52.26 34.08
N PRO A 403 -5.11 -53.45 33.47
CA PRO A 403 -4.85 -53.72 32.05
C PRO A 403 -5.69 -54.82 31.32
N ASN A 404 -5.55 -54.84 29.98
CA ASN A 404 -5.32 -55.99 29.09
C ASN A 404 -6.41 -57.03 28.67
N VAL A 405 -6.38 -57.32 27.34
CA VAL A 405 -6.30 -58.65 26.65
C VAL A 405 -7.43 -59.07 25.67
N ASN A 406 -7.02 -59.17 24.38
CA ASN A 406 -7.33 -60.13 23.29
C ASN A 406 -8.75 -60.26 22.68
N SER A 407 -8.95 -60.64 21.39
CA SER A 407 -8.09 -61.21 20.33
C SER A 407 -8.82 -61.26 18.95
N ASN A 408 -8.00 -61.46 17.89
CA ASN A 408 -8.23 -62.20 16.62
C ASN A 408 -9.11 -61.60 15.50
N ALA A 409 -8.54 -61.29 14.32
CA ALA A 409 -8.17 -62.17 13.16
C ALA A 409 -9.36 -62.38 12.19
N GLY A 410 -9.32 -62.32 10.86
CA GLY A 410 -8.33 -62.15 9.80
C GLY A 410 -9.04 -62.36 8.44
N ARG A 411 -8.29 -62.28 7.32
CA ARG A 411 -8.62 -62.63 5.90
C ARG A 411 -9.14 -61.54 4.93
N LYS A 412 -8.21 -61.05 4.10
CA LYS A 412 -8.31 -60.93 2.62
C LYS A 412 -7.87 -62.28 1.97
N PRO A 413 -7.78 -62.50 0.63
CA PRO A 413 -8.07 -61.67 -0.56
C PRO A 413 -8.81 -62.42 -1.74
N SER A 414 -9.06 -61.72 -2.86
CA SER A 414 -8.96 -62.14 -4.30
C SER A 414 -10.10 -61.53 -5.16
N ILE A 415 -10.00 -61.26 -6.48
CA ILE A 415 -9.00 -60.77 -7.46
C ILE A 415 -9.76 -60.70 -8.82
N VAL A 416 -9.76 -59.51 -9.47
CA VAL A 416 -9.50 -59.26 -10.94
C VAL A 416 -10.64 -59.63 -11.94
N PRO A 417 -10.62 -59.21 -13.23
CA PRO A 417 -11.00 -57.90 -13.80
C PRO A 417 -12.02 -58.06 -14.97
N ASN A 418 -12.42 -56.97 -15.65
CA ASN A 418 -12.74 -57.10 -17.06
C ASN A 418 -12.46 -55.84 -17.88
N SER A 419 -12.06 -56.07 -19.13
CA SER A 419 -11.46 -55.14 -20.08
C SER A 419 -12.33 -54.98 -21.34
N ARG A 420 -12.21 -53.81 -22.00
CA ARG A 420 -12.63 -53.44 -23.38
C ARG A 420 -14.16 -53.39 -23.58
N VAL A 421 -14.73 -52.34 -24.19
CA VAL A 421 -14.45 -51.70 -25.49
C VAL A 421 -14.49 -50.18 -25.39
#